data_AF-K7QYF1-F1
#
_entry.id   AF-K7QYF1-F1
#
_cell.length_a   1.000
_cell.length_b   1.000
_cell.length_c   1.000
_cell.angle_alpha   90.00
_cell.angle_beta   90.00
_cell.angle_gamma   90.00
#
_symmetry.space_group_name_H-M   'P 1'
#
loop_
_entity.id
_entity.type
_entity.pdbx_description
1 polymer ?
#
loop_
_entity_poly.entity_id
_entity_poly.type
_entity_poly.pdbx_seq_one_letter_code
_entity_poly.pdbx_strand_id
1 'polypeptide(L)'
;MGPRRWETLKEAFRLYQEAHVPFFAAALAYYALLSLAPLLLLLLGVFGLLLQGNPALKEGVLEALEGVTLALFPTRPELGADLLRFLTRGAFPLTLASSLLLLWSASNFFAALSYALGLVFGVPAGVKNRLLALAMPFLLGLGLILLALLGLALGFVVRFLPPEWRGVLGPLEDLLPLFLAFLLFLLVYGLFARPGRLKDLLPLASGAGVGASLFEAVRLGLPRLLPRSQYELLYGPLAGFVLALLGLYLVLWVFLLGAVVARALRG
;
A
#
# COMPACT_ATOMS: atom_id res chain seq x y z
N MET A 1 -25.95 24.48 -1.42
CA MET A 1 -25.62 23.19 -0.74
C MET A 1 -26.69 22.95 0.33
N GLY A 2 -27.38 21.81 0.31
CA GLY A 2 -28.48 21.54 1.25
C GLY A 2 -27.99 21.26 2.70
N PRO A 3 -28.83 21.47 3.72
CA PRO A 3 -28.47 21.37 5.15
C PRO A 3 -27.86 20.01 5.52
N ARG A 4 -28.30 18.92 4.88
CA ARG A 4 -27.78 17.56 5.12
C ARG A 4 -26.30 17.37 4.75
N ARG A 5 -25.80 18.06 3.71
CA ARG A 5 -24.38 17.96 3.30
C ARG A 5 -23.44 18.67 4.28
N TRP A 6 -23.92 19.76 4.88
CA TRP A 6 -23.16 20.53 5.86
C TRP A 6 -22.95 19.74 7.15
N GLU A 7 -23.99 19.02 7.61
CA GLU A 7 -23.90 18.15 8.78
C GLU A 7 -22.94 16.96 8.54
N THR A 8 -22.95 16.33 7.37
CA THR A 8 -21.98 15.28 7.04
C THR A 8 -20.54 15.80 7.03
N LEU A 9 -20.29 17.01 6.54
CA LEU A 9 -18.95 17.60 6.54
C LEU A 9 -18.47 17.93 7.96
N LYS A 10 -19.34 18.49 8.80
CA LYS A 10 -19.02 18.71 10.22
C LYS A 10 -18.69 17.41 10.93
N GLU A 11 -19.49 16.37 10.70
CA GLU A 11 -19.27 15.06 11.31
C GLU A 11 -17.96 14.43 10.82
N ALA A 12 -17.67 14.49 9.52
CA ALA A 12 -16.40 14.05 8.98
C ALA A 12 -15.22 14.80 9.60
N PHE A 13 -15.32 16.12 9.77
CA PHE A 13 -14.27 16.93 10.40
C PHE A 13 -14.08 16.57 11.88
N ARG A 14 -15.18 16.38 12.61
CA ARG A 14 -15.17 15.92 14.01
C ARG A 14 -14.47 14.56 14.14
N LEU A 15 -14.88 13.58 13.34
CA LEU A 15 -14.28 12.24 13.31
C LEU A 15 -12.79 12.28 12.93
N TYR A 16 -12.41 13.13 11.96
CA TYR A 16 -11.02 13.31 11.55
C TYR A 16 -10.13 13.79 12.70
N GLN A 17 -10.63 14.72 13.52
CA GLN A 17 -9.93 15.24 14.69
C GLN A 17 -9.90 14.21 15.83
N GLU A 18 -11.05 13.64 16.20
CA GLU A 18 -11.17 12.65 17.28
C GLU A 18 -10.32 11.40 17.01
N ALA A 19 -10.26 10.94 15.76
CA ALA A 19 -9.45 9.79 15.35
C ALA A 19 -7.97 10.11 15.14
N HIS A 20 -7.53 11.37 15.34
CA HIS A 20 -6.13 11.80 15.20
C HIS A 20 -5.51 11.36 13.86
N VAL A 21 -6.25 11.53 12.76
CA VAL A 21 -5.90 10.95 11.45
C VAL A 21 -4.47 11.27 10.99
N PRO A 22 -3.98 12.53 11.05
CA PRO A 22 -2.60 12.84 10.68
C PRO A 22 -1.55 12.10 11.49
N PHE A 23 -1.78 11.96 12.80
CA PHE A 23 -0.84 11.29 13.70
C PHE A 23 -0.73 9.79 13.36
N PHE A 24 -1.86 9.12 13.18
CA PHE A 24 -1.85 7.71 12.78
C PHE A 24 -1.32 7.49 11.37
N ALA A 25 -1.61 8.38 10.42
CA ALA A 25 -1.00 8.31 9.09
C ALA A 25 0.53 8.39 9.15
N ALA A 26 1.09 9.26 9.99
CA ALA A 26 2.54 9.37 10.19
C ALA A 26 3.13 8.12 10.86
N ALA A 27 2.49 7.60 11.91
CA ALA A 27 2.91 6.37 12.57
C ALA A 27 2.90 5.16 11.62
N LEU A 28 1.83 5.03 10.82
CA LEU A 28 1.72 3.99 9.80
C LEU A 28 2.81 4.12 8.74
N ALA A 29 3.10 5.34 8.28
CA ALA A 29 4.14 5.57 7.28
C ALA A 29 5.53 5.18 7.81
N TYR A 30 5.81 5.51 9.07
CA TYR A 30 7.04 5.09 9.75
C TYR A 30 7.16 3.56 9.82
N TYR A 31 6.13 2.85 10.30
CA TYR A 31 6.18 1.39 10.38
C TYR A 31 6.23 0.72 9.00
N ALA A 32 5.53 1.26 8.00
CA ALA A 32 5.59 0.78 6.62
C ALA A 32 7.01 0.93 6.05
N LEU A 33 7.63 2.10 6.21
CA LEU A 33 8.99 2.36 5.74
C LEU A 33 10.01 1.46 6.43
N LEU A 34 9.87 1.24 7.74
CA LEU A 34 10.72 0.34 8.51
C LEU A 34 10.57 -1.12 8.05
N SER A 35 9.37 -1.52 7.63
CA SER A 35 9.06 -2.86 7.13
C SER A 35 9.60 -3.11 5.71
N LEU A 36 9.84 -2.06 4.91
CA LEU A 36 10.25 -2.21 3.50
C LEU A 36 11.59 -2.95 3.36
N ALA A 37 12.61 -2.59 4.14
CA ALA A 37 13.92 -3.23 4.01
C ALA A 37 13.91 -4.73 4.39
N PRO A 38 13.37 -5.14 5.56
CA PRO A 38 13.19 -6.55 5.89
C PRO A 38 12.32 -7.31 4.88
N LEU A 39 11.28 -6.67 4.33
CA LEU A 39 10.43 -7.28 3.30
C LEU A 39 11.23 -7.56 2.02
N LEU A 40 12.00 -6.59 1.53
CA LEU A 40 12.83 -6.77 0.35
C LEU A 40 13.85 -7.89 0.54
N LEU A 41 14.54 -7.91 1.68
CA LEU A 41 15.51 -8.96 2.01
C LEU A 41 14.83 -10.34 2.12
N LEU A 42 13.65 -10.41 2.72
CA LEU A 42 12.87 -11.64 2.80
C LEU A 42 12.48 -12.14 1.41
N LEU A 43 11.97 -11.26 0.54
CA LEU A 43 11.61 -11.61 -0.83
C LEU A 43 12.82 -12.16 -1.60
N LEU A 44 13.99 -11.51 -1.49
CA LEU A 44 15.22 -12.00 -2.11
C LEU A 44 15.62 -13.36 -1.56
N GLY A 45 15.57 -13.56 -0.24
CA GLY A 45 15.86 -14.85 0.38
C GLY A 45 14.94 -15.96 -0.13
N VAL A 46 13.64 -15.70 -0.18
CA VAL A 46 12.62 -16.63 -0.69
C VAL A 46 12.84 -16.95 -2.17
N PHE A 47 13.06 -15.94 -3.02
CA PHE A 47 13.38 -16.15 -4.44
C PHE A 47 14.68 -16.93 -4.61
N GLY A 48 15.72 -16.61 -3.84
CA GLY A 48 16.99 -17.34 -3.84
C GLY A 48 16.79 -18.82 -3.53
N LEU A 49 15.92 -19.18 -2.58
CA LEU A 49 15.58 -20.57 -2.27
C LEU A 49 14.76 -21.24 -3.39
N LEU A 50 13.74 -20.56 -3.94
CA LEU A 50 12.89 -21.11 -5.00
C LEU A 50 13.63 -21.30 -6.34
N LEU A 51 14.60 -20.43 -6.63
CA LEU A 51 15.34 -20.40 -7.89
C LEU A 51 16.61 -21.26 -7.88
N GLN A 52 16.96 -21.89 -6.75
CA GLN A 52 18.17 -22.72 -6.60
C GLN A 52 18.30 -23.85 -7.63
N GLY A 53 17.18 -24.35 -8.18
CA GLY A 53 17.16 -25.44 -9.16
C GLY A 53 16.92 -25.03 -10.61
N ASN A 54 16.75 -23.74 -10.93
CA ASN A 54 16.42 -23.29 -12.29
C ASN A 54 17.25 -22.04 -12.69
N PRO A 55 18.45 -22.23 -13.28
CA PRO A 55 19.36 -21.14 -13.60
C PRO A 55 18.80 -20.15 -14.64
N ALA A 56 18.00 -20.63 -15.60
CA ALA A 56 17.36 -19.77 -16.61
C ALA A 56 16.28 -18.85 -15.99
N LEU A 57 15.48 -19.38 -15.05
CA LEU A 57 14.49 -18.58 -14.33
C LEU A 57 15.16 -17.55 -13.41
N LYS A 58 16.32 -17.90 -12.86
CA LYS A 58 17.12 -17.03 -12.01
C LYS A 58 17.63 -15.82 -12.79
N GLU A 59 18.22 -16.00 -13.98
CA GLU A 59 18.70 -14.90 -14.82
C GLU A 59 17.57 -13.91 -15.18
N GLY A 60 16.39 -14.40 -15.58
CA GLY A 60 15.27 -13.52 -15.92
C GLY A 60 14.71 -12.69 -14.74
N VAL A 61 14.70 -13.24 -13.52
CA VAL A 61 14.33 -12.49 -12.31
C VAL A 61 15.38 -11.43 -11.98
N LEU A 62 16.66 -11.73 -12.21
CA LEU A 62 17.76 -10.81 -11.95
C LEU A 62 17.75 -9.62 -12.89
N GLU A 63 17.55 -9.83 -14.19
CA GLU A 63 17.39 -8.74 -15.15
C GLU A 63 16.21 -7.82 -14.79
N ALA A 64 15.09 -8.40 -14.35
CA ALA A 64 13.94 -7.61 -13.89
C ALA A 64 14.25 -6.79 -12.63
N LEU A 65 14.97 -7.37 -11.66
CA LEU A 65 15.38 -6.67 -10.44
C LEU A 65 16.40 -5.56 -10.74
N GLU A 66 17.32 -5.77 -11.68
CA GLU A 66 18.26 -4.76 -12.14
C GLU A 66 17.54 -3.59 -12.82
N GLY A 67 16.57 -3.88 -13.70
CA GLY A 67 15.73 -2.85 -14.32
C GLY A 67 14.93 -2.03 -13.30
N VAL A 68 14.35 -2.67 -12.30
CA VAL A 68 13.61 -2.00 -11.22
C VAL A 68 14.54 -1.17 -10.33
N THR A 69 15.72 -1.70 -9.97
CA THR A 69 16.68 -0.98 -9.12
C THR A 69 17.30 0.21 -9.83
N LEU A 70 17.60 0.11 -11.13
CA LEU A 70 18.05 1.25 -11.92
C LEU A 70 16.97 2.33 -12.05
N ALA A 71 15.69 1.94 -12.20
CA ALA A 71 14.58 2.88 -12.24
C ALA A 71 14.35 3.58 -10.88
N LEU A 72 14.50 2.84 -9.77
CA LEU A 72 14.28 3.35 -8.42
C LEU A 72 15.51 4.09 -7.85
N PHE A 73 16.72 3.70 -8.23
CA PHE A 73 18.00 4.21 -7.71
C PHE A 73 19.01 4.42 -8.85
N PRO A 74 18.74 5.33 -9.81
CA PRO A 74 19.63 5.54 -10.98
C PRO A 74 21.03 5.99 -10.59
N THR A 75 21.19 6.58 -9.40
CA THR A 75 22.46 7.06 -8.84
C THR A 75 23.25 6.01 -8.05
N ARG A 76 22.73 4.78 -7.87
CA ARG A 76 23.41 3.68 -7.16
C ARG A 76 23.23 2.33 -7.87
N PRO A 77 23.83 2.15 -9.06
CA PRO A 77 23.74 0.89 -9.81
C PRO A 77 24.36 -0.30 -9.04
N GLU A 78 25.30 -0.04 -8.14
CA GLU A 78 25.96 -1.01 -7.26
C GLU A 78 24.98 -1.77 -6.34
N LEU A 79 23.84 -1.14 -6.00
CA LEU A 79 22.80 -1.79 -5.19
C LEU A 79 22.26 -3.04 -5.89
N GLY A 80 22.09 -3.02 -7.22
CA GLY A 80 21.68 -4.19 -7.99
C GLY A 80 22.67 -5.35 -7.86
N ALA A 81 23.97 -5.05 -7.95
CA ALA A 81 25.04 -6.04 -7.81
C ALA A 81 25.16 -6.60 -6.39
N ASP A 82 24.91 -5.79 -5.36
CA ASP A 82 24.86 -6.28 -3.99
C ASP A 82 23.64 -7.18 -3.76
N LEU A 83 22.47 -6.82 -4.28
CA LEU A 83 21.25 -7.65 -4.25
C LEU A 83 21.46 -9.00 -4.99
N LEU A 84 22.25 -9.00 -6.07
CA LEU A 84 22.68 -10.20 -6.80
C LEU A 84 23.58 -11.12 -5.94
N ARG A 85 24.52 -10.53 -5.19
CA ARG A 85 25.36 -11.27 -4.22
C ARG A 85 24.51 -11.82 -3.07
N PHE A 86 23.50 -11.08 -2.63
CA PHE A 86 22.53 -11.53 -1.61
C PHE A 86 21.75 -12.77 -2.07
N LEU A 87 21.37 -12.87 -3.35
CA LEU A 87 20.68 -14.04 -3.91
C LEU A 87 21.55 -15.29 -4.02
N THR A 88 22.87 -15.16 -3.87
CA THR A 88 23.84 -16.24 -4.13
C THR A 88 24.60 -16.72 -2.89
N ARG A 89 24.59 -15.98 -1.76
CA ARG A 89 25.27 -16.38 -0.51
C ARG A 89 24.32 -16.47 0.68
N GLY A 90 24.27 -17.63 1.33
CA GLY A 90 23.77 -17.79 2.70
C GLY A 90 22.34 -17.29 2.95
N ALA A 91 21.37 -17.68 2.13
CA ALA A 91 19.99 -17.20 2.19
C ALA A 91 19.32 -17.44 3.55
N PHE A 92 19.63 -18.53 4.26
CA PHE A 92 18.83 -18.98 5.41
C PHE A 92 18.92 -18.07 6.66
N PRO A 93 20.10 -17.72 7.22
CA PRO A 93 20.18 -16.90 8.43
C PRO A 93 19.62 -15.48 8.23
N LEU A 94 19.84 -14.90 7.04
CA LEU A 94 19.35 -13.58 6.68
C LEU A 94 17.82 -13.57 6.45
N THR A 95 17.28 -14.61 5.81
CA THR A 95 15.83 -14.80 5.66
C THR A 95 15.17 -14.88 7.03
N LEU A 96 15.78 -15.62 7.97
CA LEU A 96 15.28 -15.74 9.34
C LEU A 96 15.30 -14.40 10.09
N ALA A 97 16.44 -13.69 10.07
CA ALA A 97 16.56 -12.37 10.70
C ALA A 97 15.57 -11.35 10.10
N SER A 98 15.47 -11.32 8.76
CA SER A 98 14.54 -10.43 8.05
C SER A 98 13.08 -10.77 8.36
N SER A 99 12.75 -12.06 8.49
CA SER A 99 11.40 -12.51 8.90
C SER A 99 11.04 -12.03 10.29
N LEU A 100 11.95 -12.11 11.25
CA LEU A 100 11.71 -11.65 12.63
C LEU A 100 11.53 -10.12 12.69
N LEU A 101 12.38 -9.37 12.01
CA LEU A 101 12.27 -7.91 11.92
C LEU A 101 10.99 -7.48 11.19
N LEU A 102 10.64 -8.15 10.10
CA LEU A 102 9.41 -7.90 9.36
C LEU A 102 8.19 -8.21 10.21
N LEU A 103 8.19 -9.35 10.92
CA LEU A 103 7.09 -9.74 11.79
C LEU A 103 6.87 -8.69 12.88
N TRP A 104 7.95 -8.18 13.50
CA TRP A 104 7.85 -7.13 14.51
C TRP A 104 7.31 -5.81 13.92
N SER A 105 7.89 -5.33 12.82
CA SER A 105 7.51 -4.06 12.20
C SER A 105 6.10 -4.08 11.61
N ALA A 106 5.74 -5.15 10.89
CA ALA A 106 4.40 -5.36 10.36
C ALA A 106 3.36 -5.50 11.47
N SER A 107 3.66 -6.22 12.56
CA SER A 107 2.73 -6.34 13.69
C SER A 107 2.39 -4.98 14.29
N ASN A 108 3.38 -4.09 14.44
CA ASN A 108 3.15 -2.72 14.92
C ASN A 108 2.34 -1.90 13.91
N PHE A 109 2.61 -2.02 12.61
CA PHE A 109 1.81 -1.38 11.56
C PHE A 109 0.34 -1.79 11.65
N PHE A 110 0.05 -3.09 11.66
CA PHE A 110 -1.32 -3.58 11.70
C PHE A 110 -2.02 -3.27 13.02
N ALA A 111 -1.31 -3.28 14.15
CA ALA A 111 -1.86 -2.84 15.43
C ALA A 111 -2.28 -1.36 15.40
N ALA A 112 -1.42 -0.48 14.87
CA ALA A 112 -1.71 0.94 14.70
C ALA A 112 -2.88 1.16 13.71
N LEU A 113 -2.91 0.42 12.61
CA LEU A 113 -3.97 0.47 11.60
C LEU A 113 -5.32 0.07 12.21
N SER A 114 -5.33 -1.05 12.93
CA SER A 114 -6.52 -1.55 13.62
C SER A 114 -7.02 -0.58 14.67
N TYR A 115 -6.12 0.08 15.39
CA TYR A 115 -6.49 1.09 16.38
C TYR A 115 -7.09 2.34 15.69
N ALA A 116 -6.42 2.89 14.68
CA ALA A 116 -6.89 4.06 13.95
C ALA A 116 -8.27 3.84 13.31
N LEU A 117 -8.47 2.72 12.61
CA LEU A 117 -9.77 2.36 12.03
C LEU A 117 -10.81 2.05 13.11
N GLY A 118 -10.39 1.50 14.25
CA GLY A 118 -11.25 1.32 15.42
C GLY A 118 -11.80 2.64 15.95
N LEU A 119 -10.96 3.68 16.04
CA LEU A 119 -11.39 5.04 16.40
C LEU A 119 -12.38 5.60 15.38
N VAL A 120 -12.07 5.51 14.09
CA VAL A 120 -12.93 6.03 13.02
C VAL A 120 -14.30 5.33 13.01
N PHE A 121 -14.32 4.00 13.03
CA PHE A 121 -15.58 3.25 12.96
C PHE A 121 -16.29 3.09 14.31
N GLY A 122 -15.71 3.56 15.41
CA GLY A 122 -16.29 3.46 16.76
C GLY A 122 -16.40 2.03 17.26
N VAL A 123 -15.48 1.14 16.86
CA VAL A 123 -15.49 -0.26 17.26
C VAL A 123 -14.75 -0.39 18.60
N PRO A 124 -15.41 -0.80 19.70
CA PRO A 124 -14.77 -0.87 21.01
C PRO A 124 -13.61 -1.86 21.02
N ALA A 125 -12.56 -1.52 21.77
CA ALA A 125 -11.42 -2.41 22.00
C ALA A 125 -11.92 -3.70 22.69
N GLY A 126 -11.70 -4.84 22.06
CA GLY A 126 -12.14 -6.13 22.58
C GLY A 126 -11.39 -7.30 21.94
N VAL A 127 -11.55 -8.50 22.50
CA VAL A 127 -10.87 -9.72 22.05
C VAL A 127 -11.07 -9.98 20.56
N LYS A 128 -12.28 -9.72 20.03
CA LYS A 128 -12.57 -9.83 18.59
C LYS A 128 -11.78 -8.83 17.73
N ASN A 129 -11.47 -7.63 18.23
CA ASN A 129 -10.65 -6.66 17.50
C ASN A 129 -9.16 -6.99 17.58
N ARG A 130 -8.70 -7.60 18.68
CA ARG A 130 -7.34 -8.17 18.77
C ARG A 130 -7.16 -9.35 17.83
N LEU A 131 -8.15 -10.24 17.72
CA LEU A 131 -8.14 -11.35 16.76
C LEU A 131 -8.16 -10.84 15.31
N LEU A 132 -8.96 -9.81 15.02
CA LEU A 132 -8.88 -9.14 13.71
C LEU A 132 -7.49 -8.55 13.47
N ALA A 133 -6.90 -7.83 14.42
CA ALA A 133 -5.55 -7.29 14.28
C ALA A 133 -4.50 -8.38 14.01
N LEU A 134 -4.69 -9.59 14.54
CA LEU A 134 -3.82 -10.74 14.31
C LEU A 134 -4.07 -11.42 12.95
N ALA A 135 -5.31 -11.42 12.46
CA ALA A 135 -5.70 -11.97 11.16
C ALA A 135 -5.48 -10.97 10.00
N MET A 136 -5.47 -9.66 10.29
CA MET A 136 -5.32 -8.58 9.31
C MET A 136 -4.06 -8.70 8.44
N PRO A 137 -2.87 -8.99 9.00
CA PRO A 137 -1.68 -9.18 8.19
C PRO A 137 -1.87 -10.26 7.11
N PHE A 138 -2.54 -11.36 7.45
CA PHE A 138 -2.80 -12.46 6.53
C PHE A 138 -3.88 -12.12 5.51
N LEU A 139 -5.00 -11.51 5.95
CA LEU A 139 -6.11 -11.14 5.06
C LEU A 139 -5.72 -10.04 4.09
N LEU A 140 -5.03 -9.00 4.58
CA LEU A 140 -4.55 -7.90 3.75
C LEU A 140 -3.34 -8.32 2.93
N GLY A 141 -2.44 -9.14 3.48
CA GLY A 141 -1.35 -9.73 2.72
C GLY A 141 -1.87 -10.56 1.54
N LEU A 142 -2.80 -11.48 1.79
CA LEU A 142 -3.46 -12.26 0.73
C LEU A 142 -4.23 -11.36 -0.24
N GLY A 143 -4.99 -10.38 0.26
CA GLY A 143 -5.72 -9.42 -0.57
C GLY A 143 -4.78 -8.65 -1.50
N LEU A 144 -3.66 -8.14 -0.99
CA LEU A 144 -2.64 -7.44 -1.77
C LEU A 144 -1.97 -8.37 -2.79
N ILE A 145 -1.68 -9.63 -2.43
CA ILE A 145 -1.14 -10.62 -3.37
C ILE A 145 -2.14 -10.87 -4.50
N LEU A 146 -3.41 -11.09 -4.19
CA LEU A 146 -4.46 -11.32 -5.20
C LEU A 146 -4.66 -10.09 -6.09
N LEU A 147 -4.61 -8.88 -5.53
CA LEU A 147 -4.67 -7.63 -6.30
C LEU A 147 -3.45 -7.44 -7.19
N ALA A 148 -2.25 -7.78 -6.71
CA ALA A 148 -1.02 -7.74 -7.50
C ALA A 148 -1.05 -8.77 -8.64
N LEU A 149 -1.50 -10.00 -8.36
CA LEU A 149 -1.69 -11.04 -9.37
C LEU A 149 -2.75 -10.63 -10.41
N LEU A 150 -3.84 -9.99 -9.98
CA LEU A 150 -4.83 -9.43 -10.90
C LEU A 150 -4.19 -8.36 -11.80
N GLY A 151 -3.40 -7.44 -11.22
CA GLY A 151 -2.68 -6.43 -11.99
C GLY A 151 -1.71 -7.02 -13.01
N LEU A 152 -0.94 -8.03 -12.60
CA LEU A 152 -0.04 -8.76 -13.50
C LEU A 152 -0.79 -9.51 -14.60
N ALA A 153 -1.89 -10.19 -14.27
CA ALA A 153 -2.72 -10.90 -15.23
C ALA A 153 -3.30 -9.93 -16.28
N LEU A 154 -3.80 -8.78 -15.85
CA LEU A 154 -4.31 -7.75 -16.75
C LEU A 154 -3.20 -7.18 -17.66
N GLY A 155 -2.04 -6.84 -17.10
CA GLY A 155 -0.89 -6.38 -17.90
C GLY A 155 -0.37 -7.43 -18.88
N PHE A 156 -0.39 -8.71 -18.49
CA PHE A 156 -0.08 -9.82 -19.39
C PHE A 156 -1.10 -9.90 -20.54
N VAL A 157 -2.40 -9.89 -20.23
CA VAL A 157 -3.46 -9.92 -21.24
C VAL A 157 -3.27 -8.78 -22.24
N VAL A 158 -3.09 -7.54 -21.80
CA VAL A 158 -2.92 -6.40 -22.71
C VAL A 158 -1.68 -6.54 -23.59
N ARG A 159 -0.56 -7.07 -23.06
CA ARG A 159 0.67 -7.27 -23.82
C ARG A 159 0.51 -8.29 -24.96
N PHE A 160 -0.36 -9.29 -24.80
CA PHE A 160 -0.61 -10.34 -25.79
C PHE A 160 -1.83 -10.07 -26.68
N LEU A 161 -2.55 -8.97 -26.48
CA LEU A 161 -3.67 -8.60 -27.34
C LEU A 161 -3.20 -8.02 -28.70
N PRO A 162 -3.97 -8.25 -29.78
CA PRO A 162 -3.71 -7.63 -31.07
C PRO A 162 -3.70 -6.09 -30.93
N PRO A 163 -2.86 -5.37 -31.70
CA PRO A 163 -2.70 -3.91 -31.60
C PRO A 163 -4.03 -3.13 -31.67
N GLU A 164 -4.98 -3.67 -32.42
CA GLU A 164 -6.34 -3.16 -32.66
C GLU A 164 -7.14 -3.00 -31.35
N TRP A 165 -6.93 -3.91 -30.40
CA TRP A 165 -7.64 -3.95 -29.12
C TRP A 165 -6.92 -3.17 -28.01
N ARG A 166 -5.63 -2.87 -28.19
CA ARG A 166 -4.87 -2.06 -27.21
C ARG A 166 -5.41 -0.63 -27.10
N GLY A 167 -5.91 -0.06 -28.19
CA GLY A 167 -6.56 1.26 -28.16
C GLY A 167 -7.84 1.29 -27.32
N VAL A 168 -8.55 0.15 -27.22
CA VAL A 168 -9.78 0.00 -26.41
C VAL A 168 -9.46 -0.25 -24.94
N LEU A 169 -8.38 -1.00 -24.65
CA LEU A 169 -7.98 -1.37 -23.28
C LEU A 169 -7.03 -0.36 -22.61
N GLY A 170 -6.36 0.52 -23.35
CA GLY A 170 -5.48 1.56 -22.78
C GLY A 170 -6.13 2.37 -21.65
N PRO A 171 -7.37 2.88 -21.82
CA PRO A 171 -8.07 3.57 -20.73
C PRO A 171 -8.34 2.68 -19.50
N LEU A 172 -8.48 1.36 -19.66
CA LEU A 172 -8.62 0.45 -18.52
C LEU A 172 -7.32 0.29 -17.73
N GLU A 173 -6.16 0.32 -18.40
CA GLU A 173 -4.85 0.27 -17.73
C GLU A 173 -4.61 1.52 -16.87
N ASP A 174 -5.00 2.70 -17.37
CA ASP A 174 -4.89 3.96 -16.62
C ASP A 174 -5.82 4.00 -15.40
N LEU A 175 -6.98 3.34 -15.49
CA LEU A 175 -7.95 3.23 -14.40
C LEU A 175 -7.63 2.10 -13.42
N LEU A 176 -6.72 1.19 -13.77
CA LEU A 176 -6.41 0.02 -12.95
C LEU A 176 -5.90 0.39 -11.55
N PRO A 177 -4.96 1.35 -11.36
CA PRO A 177 -4.50 1.74 -10.03
C PRO A 177 -5.64 2.30 -9.16
N LEU A 178 -6.49 3.14 -9.75
CA LEU A 178 -7.67 3.70 -9.08
C LEU A 178 -8.64 2.58 -8.65
N PHE A 179 -8.89 1.61 -9.54
CA PHE A 179 -9.79 0.48 -9.27
C PHE A 179 -9.23 -0.45 -8.18
N LEU A 180 -7.93 -0.76 -8.22
CA LEU A 180 -7.27 -1.57 -7.20
C LEU A 180 -7.27 -0.86 -5.84
N ALA A 181 -7.01 0.45 -5.80
CA ALA A 181 -7.11 1.24 -4.58
C ALA A 181 -8.54 1.25 -4.02
N PHE A 182 -9.54 1.45 -4.89
CA PHE A 182 -10.95 1.37 -4.51
C PHE A 182 -11.30 0.02 -3.88
N LEU A 183 -10.92 -1.08 -4.53
CA LEU A 183 -11.22 -2.43 -4.06
C LEU A 183 -10.51 -2.74 -2.73
N LEU A 184 -9.24 -2.33 -2.61
CA LEU A 184 -8.47 -2.48 -1.37
C LEU A 184 -9.12 -1.68 -0.22
N PHE A 185 -9.48 -0.43 -0.46
CA PHE A 185 -10.05 0.43 0.57
C PHE A 185 -11.42 -0.10 1.00
N LEU A 186 -12.26 -0.52 0.04
CA LEU A 186 -13.55 -1.13 0.31
C LEU A 186 -13.40 -2.43 1.12
N LEU A 187 -12.45 -3.29 0.77
CA LEU A 187 -12.14 -4.52 1.51
C LEU A 187 -11.79 -4.19 2.96
N VAL A 188 -10.83 -3.28 3.17
CA VAL A 188 -10.39 -2.89 4.51
C VAL A 188 -11.54 -2.29 5.31
N TYR A 189 -12.26 -1.33 4.75
CA TYR A 189 -13.38 -0.69 5.45
C TYR A 189 -14.49 -1.68 5.77
N GLY A 190 -14.82 -2.60 4.85
CA GLY A 190 -15.81 -3.64 5.07
C GLY A 190 -15.46 -4.56 6.24
N LEU A 191 -14.18 -4.92 6.38
CA LEU A 191 -13.71 -5.77 7.48
C LEU A 191 -13.85 -5.10 8.86
N PHE A 192 -13.65 -3.78 8.93
CA PHE A 192 -13.73 -3.02 10.19
C PHE A 192 -15.14 -2.52 10.51
N ALA A 193 -15.86 -2.01 9.50
CA ALA A 193 -17.18 -1.45 9.66
C ALA A 193 -18.27 -2.51 9.97
N ARG A 194 -17.98 -3.79 9.66
CA ARG A 194 -18.87 -4.96 9.81
C ARG A 194 -20.33 -4.62 9.45
N PRO A 195 -20.60 -4.30 8.17
CA PRO A 195 -21.93 -3.88 7.74
C PRO A 195 -22.95 -4.98 8.08
N GLY A 196 -23.93 -4.66 8.92
CA GLY A 196 -24.98 -5.60 9.31
C GLY A 196 -26.07 -5.72 8.24
N ARG A 197 -26.10 -4.78 7.27
CA ARG A 197 -27.10 -4.70 6.20
C ARG A 197 -26.43 -4.25 4.89
N LEU A 198 -26.99 -4.68 3.74
CA LEU A 198 -26.58 -4.22 2.40
C LEU A 198 -26.58 -2.68 2.25
N LYS A 199 -27.45 -1.99 3.01
CA LYS A 199 -27.57 -0.53 3.01
C LYS A 199 -26.32 0.17 3.56
N ASP A 200 -25.52 -0.53 4.37
CA ASP A 200 -24.26 0.00 4.93
C ASP A 200 -23.10 -0.06 3.92
N LEU A 201 -23.25 -0.78 2.79
CA LEU A 201 -22.21 -0.92 1.78
C LEU A 201 -22.05 0.34 0.91
N LEU A 202 -23.15 1.05 0.64
CA LEU A 202 -23.12 2.27 -0.19
C LEU A 202 -22.25 3.38 0.43
N PRO A 203 -22.37 3.70 1.74
CA PRO A 203 -21.45 4.60 2.42
C PRO A 203 -19.98 4.15 2.37
N LEU A 204 -19.71 2.85 2.55
CA LEU A 204 -18.36 2.29 2.51
C LEU A 204 -17.75 2.42 1.12
N ALA A 205 -18.51 2.10 0.07
CA ALA A 205 -18.11 2.27 -1.31
C ALA A 205 -17.90 3.75 -1.66
N SER A 206 -18.74 4.65 -1.15
CA SER A 206 -18.59 6.09 -1.37
C SER A 206 -17.29 6.61 -0.74
N GLY A 207 -16.99 6.23 0.50
CA GLY A 207 -15.73 6.61 1.15
C GLY A 207 -14.51 5.97 0.49
N ALA A 208 -14.61 4.71 0.05
CA ALA A 208 -13.56 4.05 -0.73
C ALA A 208 -13.33 4.76 -2.07
N GLY A 209 -14.39 5.21 -2.75
CA GLY A 209 -14.31 5.98 -4.00
C GLY A 209 -13.62 7.33 -3.81
N VAL A 210 -13.97 8.06 -2.75
CA VAL A 210 -13.30 9.32 -2.40
C VAL A 210 -11.83 9.07 -2.07
N GLY A 211 -11.54 8.09 -1.22
CA GLY A 211 -10.16 7.72 -0.86
C GLY A 211 -9.33 7.30 -2.07
N ALA A 212 -9.87 6.47 -2.96
CA ALA A 212 -9.20 6.02 -4.17
C ALA A 212 -8.92 7.17 -5.14
N SER A 213 -9.88 8.10 -5.29
CA SER A 213 -9.69 9.29 -6.13
C SER A 213 -8.58 10.19 -5.59
N LEU A 214 -8.53 10.38 -4.27
CA LEU A 214 -7.45 11.12 -3.62
C LEU A 214 -6.10 10.39 -3.70
N PHE A 215 -6.10 9.06 -3.58
CA PHE A 215 -4.92 8.24 -3.80
C PHE A 215 -4.36 8.44 -5.21
N GLU A 216 -5.22 8.41 -6.23
CA GLU A 216 -4.81 8.62 -7.62
C GLU A 216 -4.26 10.04 -7.80
N ALA A 217 -4.90 11.04 -7.20
CA ALA A 217 -4.41 12.42 -7.19
C ALA A 217 -3.03 12.55 -6.53
N VAL A 218 -2.76 11.82 -5.43
CA VAL A 218 -1.44 11.77 -4.79
C VAL A 218 -0.43 11.03 -5.66
N ARG A 219 -0.79 9.86 -6.20
CA ARG A 219 0.07 9.03 -7.07
C ARG A 219 0.55 9.81 -8.29
N LEU A 220 -0.36 10.54 -8.93
CA LEU A 220 -0.08 11.34 -10.11
C LEU A 220 0.52 12.71 -9.73
N GLY A 221 0.03 13.35 -8.70
CA GLY A 221 0.42 14.71 -8.32
C GLY A 221 1.80 14.78 -7.68
N LEU A 222 2.12 13.86 -6.77
CA LEU A 222 3.34 13.92 -5.96
C LEU A 222 4.62 13.99 -6.80
N PRO A 223 4.84 13.15 -7.83
CA PRO A 223 6.05 13.23 -8.65
C PRO A 223 6.16 14.51 -9.47
N ARG A 224 5.02 15.16 -9.79
CA ARG A 224 4.96 16.42 -10.55
C ARG A 224 5.19 17.64 -9.66
N LEU A 225 4.67 17.61 -8.44
CA LEU A 225 4.79 18.69 -7.47
C LEU A 225 6.15 18.72 -6.79
N LEU A 226 6.73 17.54 -6.56
CA LEU A 226 8.00 17.38 -5.87
C LEU A 226 8.95 16.56 -6.76
N PRO A 227 9.53 17.18 -7.81
CA PRO A 227 10.50 16.50 -8.65
C PRO A 227 11.67 16.01 -7.81
N ARG A 228 12.06 14.76 -8.02
CA ARG A 228 13.13 14.10 -7.27
C ARG A 228 14.44 14.90 -7.25
N SER A 229 14.78 15.57 -8.36
CA SER A 229 15.98 16.40 -8.50
C SER A 229 16.04 17.55 -7.49
N GLN A 230 14.91 18.18 -7.17
CA GLN A 230 14.85 19.27 -6.18
C GLN A 230 15.05 18.76 -4.75
N TYR A 231 14.54 17.57 -4.44
CA TYR A 231 14.75 16.93 -3.14
C TYR A 231 16.18 16.41 -2.96
N GLU A 232 16.79 15.89 -4.01
CA GLU A 232 18.20 15.48 -4.01
C GLU A 232 19.13 16.66 -3.74
N LEU A 233 18.78 17.87 -4.19
CA LEU A 233 19.52 19.10 -3.86
C LEU A 233 19.42 19.50 -2.38
N LEU A 234 18.23 19.34 -1.77
CA LEU A 234 17.97 19.75 -0.38
C LEU A 234 18.42 18.70 0.66
N TYR A 235 18.19 17.43 0.37
CA TYR A 235 18.37 16.31 1.31
C TYR A 235 19.50 15.35 0.91
N GLY A 236 20.12 15.55 -0.26
CA GLY A 236 21.25 14.74 -0.71
C GLY A 236 20.91 13.24 -0.75
N PRO A 237 21.76 12.36 -0.19
CA PRO A 237 21.52 10.92 -0.14
C PRO A 237 20.23 10.49 0.57
N LEU A 238 19.65 11.35 1.41
CA LEU A 238 18.42 11.05 2.17
C LEU A 238 17.14 11.37 1.39
N ALA A 239 17.24 12.01 0.21
CA ALA A 239 16.09 12.42 -0.57
C ALA A 239 15.10 11.28 -0.86
N GLY A 240 15.61 10.10 -1.24
CA GLY A 240 14.77 8.93 -1.48
C GLY A 240 14.01 8.46 -0.23
N PHE A 241 14.67 8.47 0.92
CA PHE A 241 14.04 8.11 2.20
C PHE A 241 12.94 9.10 2.59
N VAL A 242 13.22 10.41 2.49
CA VAL A 242 12.26 11.48 2.83
C VAL A 242 11.06 11.45 1.88
N LEU A 243 11.29 11.29 0.57
CA LEU A 243 10.23 11.18 -0.43
C LEU A 243 9.37 9.93 -0.20
N ALA A 244 9.98 8.78 0.12
CA ALA A 244 9.25 7.56 0.44
C ALA A 244 8.38 7.74 1.69
N LEU A 245 8.93 8.35 2.75
CA LEU A 245 8.18 8.63 3.98
C LEU A 245 7.00 9.56 3.72
N LEU A 246 7.21 10.65 2.97
CA LEU A 246 6.16 11.60 2.61
C LEU A 246 5.08 10.95 1.73
N GLY A 247 5.48 10.17 0.74
CA GLY A 247 4.56 9.43 -0.13
C GLY A 247 3.69 8.45 0.66
N LEU A 248 4.31 7.65 1.53
CA LEU A 248 3.60 6.73 2.42
C LEU A 248 2.66 7.48 3.36
N TYR A 249 3.11 8.59 3.94
CA TYR A 249 2.29 9.44 4.80
C TYR A 249 1.03 9.92 4.06
N LEU A 250 1.17 10.49 2.86
CA LEU A 250 0.03 10.99 2.09
C LEU A 250 -0.93 9.87 1.69
N VAL A 251 -0.41 8.72 1.25
CA VAL A 251 -1.23 7.55 0.88
C VAL A 251 -2.04 7.05 2.07
N LEU A 252 -1.42 6.93 3.25
CA LEU A 252 -2.10 6.47 4.46
C LEU A 252 -3.06 7.53 5.01
N TRP A 253 -2.74 8.80 4.82
CA TRP A 253 -3.61 9.91 5.18
C TRP A 253 -4.89 9.94 4.33
N VAL A 254 -4.78 9.82 3.00
CA VAL A 254 -5.96 9.76 2.13
C VAL A 254 -6.77 8.48 2.34
N PHE A 255 -6.11 7.36 2.67
CA PHE A 255 -6.76 6.13 3.08
C PHE A 255 -7.58 6.32 4.37
N LEU A 256 -7.05 6.97 5.41
CA LEU A 256 -7.81 7.22 6.64
C LEU A 256 -8.92 8.27 6.44
N LEU A 257 -8.70 9.27 5.58
CA LEU A 257 -9.73 10.21 5.16
C LEU A 257 -10.92 9.50 4.48
N GLY A 258 -10.65 8.54 3.59
CA GLY A 258 -11.71 7.72 2.97
C GLY A 258 -12.54 6.95 4.00
N ALA A 259 -11.90 6.45 5.07
CA ALA A 259 -12.58 5.77 6.17
C ALA A 259 -13.50 6.73 6.95
N VAL A 260 -13.02 7.95 7.22
CA VAL A 260 -13.80 9.01 7.88
C VAL A 260 -15.02 9.39 7.04
N VAL A 261 -14.85 9.58 5.72
CA VAL A 261 -15.97 9.86 4.81
C VAL A 261 -16.97 8.70 4.80
N ALA A 262 -16.49 7.46 4.74
CA ALA A 262 -17.36 6.29 4.80
C ALA A 262 -18.19 6.26 6.10
N ARG A 263 -17.57 6.59 7.24
CA ARG A 263 -18.26 6.62 8.54
C ARG A 263 -19.26 7.78 8.65
N ALA A 264 -18.89 8.97 8.19
CA ALA A 264 -19.75 10.15 8.22
C ALA A 264 -21.00 9.97 7.36
N LEU A 265 -20.91 9.20 6.27
CA LEU A 265 -22.06 8.86 5.41
C LEU A 265 -22.97 7.77 6.00
N ARG A 266 -22.54 7.05 7.06
CA ARG A 266 -23.37 6.08 7.78
C ARG A 266 -24.16 6.69 8.94
N GLY A 267 -23.69 7.81 9.50
CA GLY A 267 -24.34 8.54 10.60
C GLY A 267 -25.48 9.40 10.09
#